data_AF-A0A7J9H0A7-F1
#
_entry.id   AF-A0A7J9H0A7-F1
#
_cell.length_a   1.000
_cell.length_b   1.000
_cell.length_c   1.000
_cell.angle_alpha   90.00
_cell.angle_beta   90.00
_cell.angle_gamma   90.00
#
_symmetry.space_group_name_H-M   'P 1'
#
loop_
_entity.id
_entity.type
_entity.pdbx_description
1 polymer ?
#
loop_
_entity_poly.entity_id
_entity_poly.type
_entity_poly.pdbx_seq_one_letter_code
_entity_poly.pdbx_strand_id
1 'polypeptide(L)'
;MAVPDLAHKSCGIKLLEGVGLVDKEGTPLSGWSRSADLASFDCVDEETWTGISRQQDSLDEQDAAYIGELIKSVQMVTDVMEVLVKRVIMAESETAMEKEKVTLGQEEIKRKAFQIENMSMKLEEMESFALATNNILNEMRQRVEDLVEETSRQRQRAAENEQELSRVKQDFESLKSYVSSLISVRETLLSSEQQFQTIERLFERLVAKSTQLEGEKKQKEDEVQKLMEENVRLTALLDKKEAQLLAMNEQCKVMALSSSNI
;
A
#
# COMPACT_ATOMS: atom_id res chain seq x y z
N MET A 1 -70.00 -3.07 -42.00
CA MET A 1 -69.97 -4.48 -41.57
C MET A 1 -70.95 -5.24 -42.43
N ALA A 2 -70.47 -6.11 -43.33
CA ALA A 2 -71.34 -7.11 -43.95
C ALA A 2 -71.85 -8.04 -42.83
N VAL A 3 -73.11 -8.49 -42.92
CA VAL A 3 -73.63 -9.50 -41.99
C VAL A 3 -73.00 -10.83 -42.41
N PRO A 4 -71.99 -11.35 -41.68
CA PRO A 4 -71.19 -12.49 -42.15
C PRO A 4 -72.07 -13.73 -42.33
N ASP A 5 -73.07 -13.87 -41.45
CA ASP A 5 -74.05 -14.95 -41.49
C ASP A 5 -74.87 -15.01 -42.79
N LEU A 6 -75.13 -13.86 -43.44
CA LEU A 6 -75.88 -13.84 -44.69
C LEU A 6 -75.00 -14.24 -45.88
N ALA A 7 -73.75 -13.79 -45.90
CA ALA A 7 -72.76 -14.13 -46.92
C ALA A 7 -72.30 -15.59 -46.83
N HIS A 8 -72.18 -16.14 -45.62
CA HIS A 8 -71.88 -17.55 -45.41
C HIS A 8 -73.04 -18.43 -45.86
N LYS A 9 -74.28 -18.05 -45.54
CA LYS A 9 -75.48 -18.80 -45.97
C LYS A 9 -75.69 -18.75 -47.48
N SER A 10 -75.42 -17.63 -48.15
CA SER A 10 -75.63 -17.50 -49.61
C SER A 10 -74.61 -18.29 -50.43
N CYS A 11 -73.37 -18.39 -49.96
CA CYS A 11 -72.30 -19.14 -50.65
C CYS A 11 -72.13 -20.58 -50.13
N GLY A 12 -73.05 -21.05 -49.26
CA GLY A 12 -73.01 -22.40 -48.66
C GLY A 12 -71.80 -22.66 -47.77
N ILE A 13 -71.15 -21.60 -47.26
CA ILE A 13 -69.95 -21.67 -46.44
C ILE A 13 -70.34 -22.09 -45.02
N LYS A 14 -69.70 -23.14 -44.52
CA LYS A 14 -69.96 -23.73 -43.19
C LYS A 14 -68.68 -23.75 -42.36
N LEU A 15 -68.85 -23.62 -41.05
CA LEU A 15 -67.76 -23.83 -40.09
C LEU A 15 -67.72 -25.31 -39.72
N LEU A 16 -66.61 -25.98 -40.03
CA LEU A 16 -66.38 -27.38 -39.69
C LEU A 16 -65.34 -27.48 -38.55
N GLU A 17 -65.70 -28.18 -37.48
CA GLU A 17 -64.87 -28.30 -36.29
C GLU A 17 -63.52 -28.97 -36.60
N GLY A 18 -62.42 -28.29 -36.28
CA GLY A 18 -61.05 -28.74 -36.57
C GLY A 18 -60.48 -28.36 -37.95
N VAL A 19 -61.31 -27.96 -38.93
CA VAL A 19 -60.88 -27.63 -40.30
C VAL A 19 -61.09 -26.15 -40.65
N GLY A 20 -62.03 -25.47 -39.99
CA GLY A 20 -62.32 -24.05 -40.19
C GLY A 20 -63.46 -23.82 -41.19
N LEU A 21 -63.43 -22.69 -41.91
CA LEU A 21 -64.44 -22.36 -42.91
C LEU A 21 -64.25 -23.22 -44.17
N VAL A 22 -65.35 -23.80 -44.66
CA VAL A 22 -65.39 -24.72 -45.79
C VAL A 22 -66.50 -24.27 -46.74
N ASP A 23 -66.27 -24.32 -48.05
CA ASP A 23 -67.29 -23.96 -49.05
C ASP A 23 -68.35 -25.05 -49.30
N LYS A 24 -69.30 -24.77 -50.20
CA LYS A 24 -70.39 -25.68 -50.56
C LYS A 24 -69.90 -27.00 -51.18
N GLU A 25 -68.69 -27.03 -51.76
CA GLU A 25 -68.00 -28.22 -52.30
C GLU A 25 -67.18 -29.01 -51.27
N GLY A 26 -66.99 -28.47 -50.05
CA GLY A 26 -66.16 -29.11 -49.04
C GLY A 26 -64.69 -28.66 -49.05
N THR A 27 -64.33 -27.63 -49.82
CA THR A 27 -62.97 -27.09 -49.91
C THR A 27 -62.67 -26.17 -48.73
N PRO A 28 -61.62 -26.45 -47.93
CA PRO A 28 -61.24 -25.61 -46.79
C PRO A 28 -60.69 -24.27 -47.26
N LEU A 29 -60.79 -23.26 -46.40
CA LEU A 29 -60.35 -21.89 -46.67
C LEU A 29 -58.87 -21.78 -47.14
N SER A 30 -58.00 -22.70 -46.70
CA SER A 30 -56.60 -22.78 -47.14
C SER A 30 -56.42 -23.24 -48.59
N GLY A 31 -57.43 -23.87 -49.18
CA GLY A 31 -57.44 -24.37 -50.56
C GLY A 31 -58.17 -23.45 -51.54
N TRP A 32 -58.71 -22.31 -51.09
CA TRP A 32 -59.37 -21.35 -51.96
C TRP A 32 -58.36 -20.61 -52.84
N SER A 33 -58.70 -20.43 -54.12
CA SER A 33 -57.83 -19.72 -55.05
C SER A 33 -57.75 -18.24 -54.72
N ARG A 34 -56.53 -17.70 -54.70
CA ARG A 34 -56.27 -16.26 -54.57
C ARG A 34 -56.52 -15.50 -55.88
N SER A 35 -56.50 -16.17 -57.04
CA SER A 35 -56.79 -15.59 -58.35
C SER A 35 -58.26 -15.82 -58.76
N ALA A 36 -58.88 -14.83 -59.39
CA ALA A 36 -60.16 -15.03 -60.07
C ALA A 36 -59.86 -15.35 -61.54
N ASP A 37 -60.06 -16.59 -61.94
CA ASP A 37 -60.12 -16.93 -63.36
C ASP A 37 -61.48 -16.46 -63.91
N LEU A 38 -61.57 -15.17 -64.20
CA LEU A 38 -62.71 -14.58 -64.93
C LEU A 38 -62.64 -14.88 -66.44
N ALA A 39 -61.59 -15.59 -66.89
CA ALA A 39 -61.37 -15.97 -68.29
C ALA A 39 -62.47 -16.87 -68.87
N SER A 40 -63.37 -17.40 -68.04
CA SER A 40 -64.55 -18.17 -68.48
C SER A 40 -65.73 -17.29 -68.94
N PHE A 41 -65.68 -15.97 -68.72
CA PHE A 41 -66.82 -15.08 -68.96
C PHE A 41 -66.67 -14.17 -70.19
N ASP A 42 -65.57 -14.28 -70.95
CA ASP A 42 -65.46 -13.67 -72.29
C ASP A 42 -66.32 -14.47 -73.28
N CYS A 43 -67.65 -14.33 -73.16
CA CYS A 43 -68.55 -14.55 -74.27
C CYS A 43 -68.58 -13.27 -75.09
N VAL A 44 -67.67 -13.19 -76.06
CA VAL A 44 -67.79 -12.31 -77.21
C VAL A 44 -69.13 -12.62 -77.90
N ASP A 45 -70.08 -11.69 -77.82
CA ASP A 45 -71.01 -11.43 -78.92
C ASP A 45 -71.50 -9.96 -78.88
N GLU A 46 -70.56 -9.03 -78.78
CA GLU A 46 -70.78 -7.67 -79.29
C GLU A 46 -70.62 -7.68 -80.82
N GLU A 47 -71.50 -8.36 -81.57
CA GLU A 47 -71.62 -8.15 -83.03
C GLU A 47 -72.87 -8.80 -83.70
N THR A 48 -74.02 -8.86 -83.03
CA THR A 48 -75.30 -9.23 -83.71
C THR A 48 -76.36 -8.11 -83.65
N TRP A 49 -75.94 -6.87 -83.39
CA TRP A 49 -76.83 -5.70 -83.18
C TRP A 49 -77.18 -4.86 -84.41
N THR A 50 -77.01 -5.35 -85.64
CA THR A 50 -77.56 -4.64 -86.81
C THR A 50 -78.15 -5.59 -87.85
N GLY A 51 -79.47 -5.76 -87.81
CA GLY A 51 -80.17 -6.24 -89.00
C GLY A 51 -81.52 -6.95 -88.83
N ILE A 52 -82.46 -6.46 -88.02
CA ILE A 52 -83.84 -6.95 -88.12
C ILE A 52 -84.83 -5.78 -88.07
N SER A 53 -85.02 -5.16 -89.23
CA SER A 53 -86.25 -4.46 -89.59
C SER A 53 -86.88 -5.20 -90.77
N ARG A 54 -87.80 -6.12 -90.48
CA ARG A 54 -89.13 -6.28 -91.13
C ARG A 54 -89.75 -7.65 -90.81
N GLN A 55 -90.99 -7.55 -90.31
CA GLN A 55 -92.11 -8.48 -90.44
C GLN A 55 -92.14 -9.78 -89.61
N GLN A 56 -92.79 -9.66 -88.46
CA GLN A 56 -94.11 -10.25 -88.12
C GLN A 56 -94.20 -11.76 -87.81
N ASP A 57 -94.61 -12.01 -86.55
CA ASP A 57 -95.31 -13.17 -86.01
C ASP A 57 -94.51 -14.46 -85.71
N SER A 58 -93.71 -14.44 -84.64
CA SER A 58 -93.62 -15.55 -83.65
C SER A 58 -93.13 -15.00 -82.29
N LEU A 59 -94.07 -14.74 -81.38
CA LEU A 59 -93.84 -14.09 -80.08
C LEU A 59 -93.26 -15.01 -78.98
N ASP A 60 -92.99 -16.29 -79.26
CA ASP A 60 -92.61 -17.30 -78.23
C ASP A 60 -91.09 -17.56 -78.16
N GLU A 61 -90.38 -17.52 -79.30
CA GLU A 61 -88.93 -17.81 -79.34
C GLU A 61 -88.07 -16.65 -78.86
N GLN A 62 -88.51 -15.41 -79.06
CA GLN A 62 -87.73 -14.21 -78.75
C GLN A 62 -87.73 -13.88 -77.24
N ASP A 63 -88.84 -14.16 -76.55
CA ASP A 63 -88.95 -14.07 -75.09
C ASP A 63 -88.16 -15.20 -74.40
N ALA A 64 -88.16 -16.42 -74.96
CA ALA A 64 -87.37 -17.54 -74.44
C ALA A 64 -85.85 -17.28 -74.54
N ALA A 65 -85.39 -16.65 -75.64
CA ALA A 65 -83.99 -16.26 -75.81
C ALA A 65 -83.57 -15.16 -74.81
N TYR A 66 -84.40 -14.11 -74.65
CA TYR A 66 -84.16 -13.04 -73.68
C TYR A 66 -84.16 -13.54 -72.23
N ILE A 67 -85.09 -14.44 -71.87
CA ILE A 67 -85.11 -15.09 -70.55
C ILE A 67 -83.85 -15.95 -70.36
N GLY A 68 -83.40 -16.64 -71.40
CA GLY A 68 -82.16 -17.43 -71.37
C GLY A 68 -80.90 -16.58 -71.14
N GLU A 69 -80.80 -15.43 -71.80
CA GLU A 69 -79.71 -14.46 -71.58
C GLU A 69 -79.78 -13.82 -70.20
N LEU A 70 -80.98 -13.47 -69.72
CA LEU A 70 -81.18 -12.93 -68.38
C LEU A 70 -80.75 -13.95 -67.31
N ILE A 71 -81.11 -15.22 -67.45
CA ILE A 71 -80.69 -16.29 -66.52
C ILE A 71 -79.16 -16.48 -66.58
N LYS A 72 -78.54 -16.45 -67.77
CA LYS A 72 -77.08 -16.50 -67.91
C LYS A 72 -76.38 -15.32 -67.24
N SER A 73 -76.94 -14.12 -67.39
CA SER A 73 -76.41 -12.90 -66.78
C SER A 73 -76.56 -12.94 -65.25
N VAL A 74 -77.70 -13.40 -64.74
CA VAL A 74 -77.93 -13.63 -63.30
C VAL A 74 -76.98 -14.71 -62.76
N GLN A 75 -76.73 -15.80 -63.48
CA GLN A 75 -75.78 -16.83 -63.10
C GLN A 75 -74.35 -16.28 -63.06
N MET A 76 -73.93 -15.55 -64.10
CA MET A 76 -72.62 -14.90 -64.15
C MET A 76 -72.41 -13.94 -62.97
N VAL A 77 -73.40 -13.10 -62.68
CA VAL A 77 -73.35 -12.18 -61.53
C VAL A 77 -73.28 -12.96 -60.21
N THR A 78 -73.99 -14.08 -60.09
CA THR A 78 -73.98 -14.93 -58.90
C THR A 78 -72.60 -15.58 -58.69
N ASP A 79 -71.98 -16.11 -59.75
CA ASP A 79 -70.66 -16.73 -59.69
C ASP A 79 -69.56 -15.72 -59.36
N VAL A 80 -69.60 -14.53 -59.97
CA VAL A 80 -68.68 -13.42 -59.66
C VAL A 80 -68.87 -12.95 -58.21
N MET A 81 -70.12 -12.82 -57.75
CA MET A 81 -70.42 -12.43 -56.38
C MET A 81 -69.92 -13.46 -55.37
N GLU A 82 -70.04 -14.76 -55.67
CA GLU A 82 -69.51 -15.84 -54.82
C GLU A 82 -67.97 -15.79 -54.71
N VAL A 83 -67.26 -15.60 -55.83
CA VAL A 83 -65.80 -15.45 -55.83
C VAL A 83 -65.35 -14.23 -55.02
N LEU A 84 -66.05 -13.10 -55.17
CA LEU A 84 -65.78 -11.89 -54.38
C LEU A 84 -66.01 -12.12 -52.89
N VAL A 85 -67.10 -12.79 -52.50
CA VAL A 85 -67.40 -13.13 -51.11
C VAL A 85 -66.32 -14.05 -50.53
N LYS A 86 -65.93 -15.13 -51.23
CA LYS A 86 -64.84 -16.03 -50.79
C LYS A 86 -63.54 -15.26 -50.57
N ARG A 87 -63.18 -14.32 -51.46
CA ARG A 87 -61.98 -13.48 -51.32
C ARG A 87 -62.06 -12.52 -50.14
N VAL A 88 -63.21 -11.88 -49.91
CA VAL A 88 -63.42 -11.00 -48.77
C VAL A 88 -63.22 -11.78 -47.47
N ILE A 89 -63.79 -12.99 -47.36
CA ILE A 89 -63.65 -13.84 -46.18
C ILE A 89 -62.17 -14.25 -45.98
N MET A 90 -61.44 -14.61 -47.03
CA MET A 90 -60.00 -14.88 -46.93
C MET A 90 -59.23 -13.67 -46.41
N ALA A 91 -59.45 -12.50 -47.01
CA ALA A 91 -58.76 -11.27 -46.62
C ALA A 91 -59.07 -10.87 -45.18
N GLU A 92 -60.32 -11.02 -44.73
CA GLU A 92 -60.73 -10.80 -43.34
C GLU A 92 -60.04 -11.78 -42.38
N SER A 93 -59.98 -13.06 -42.75
CA SER A 93 -59.30 -14.09 -41.93
C SER A 93 -57.79 -13.89 -41.83
N GLU A 94 -57.12 -13.52 -42.94
CA GLU A 94 -55.69 -13.23 -42.98
C GLU A 94 -55.37 -11.97 -42.17
N THR A 95 -56.22 -10.93 -42.28
CA THR A 95 -56.11 -9.71 -41.46
C THR A 95 -56.29 -10.00 -39.97
N ALA A 96 -57.26 -10.86 -39.60
CA ALA A 96 -57.47 -11.25 -38.22
C ALA A 96 -56.27 -12.00 -37.63
N MET A 97 -55.71 -12.95 -38.38
CA MET A 97 -54.49 -13.68 -38.00
C MET A 97 -53.28 -12.74 -37.86
N GLU A 98 -53.08 -11.82 -38.81
CA GLU A 98 -51.94 -10.90 -38.75
C GLU A 98 -52.08 -9.91 -37.58
N LYS A 99 -53.30 -9.47 -37.28
CA LYS A 99 -53.60 -8.68 -36.08
C LYS A 99 -53.25 -9.44 -34.80
N GLU A 100 -53.56 -10.73 -34.72
CA GLU A 100 -53.18 -11.58 -33.59
C GLU A 100 -51.65 -11.68 -33.45
N LYS A 101 -50.92 -11.91 -34.55
CA LYS A 101 -49.44 -11.92 -34.52
C LYS A 101 -48.85 -10.61 -34.03
N VAL A 102 -49.37 -9.48 -34.48
CA VAL A 102 -48.93 -8.15 -34.02
C VAL A 102 -49.19 -7.99 -32.51
N THR A 103 -50.34 -8.44 -32.01
CA THR A 103 -50.63 -8.37 -30.56
C THR A 103 -49.66 -9.23 -29.75
N LEU A 104 -49.39 -10.48 -30.17
CA LEU A 104 -48.42 -11.35 -29.51
C LEU A 104 -46.99 -10.78 -29.57
N GLY A 105 -46.59 -10.23 -30.72
CA GLY A 105 -45.30 -9.56 -30.89
C GLY A 105 -45.16 -8.34 -29.97
N GLN A 106 -46.21 -7.54 -29.81
CA GLN A 106 -46.21 -6.38 -28.92
C GLN A 106 -46.08 -6.79 -27.45
N GLU A 107 -46.75 -7.87 -27.04
CA GLU A 107 -46.62 -8.43 -25.69
C GLU A 107 -45.20 -8.96 -25.42
N GLU A 108 -44.59 -9.63 -26.40
CA GLU A 108 -43.21 -10.10 -26.30
C GLU A 108 -42.21 -8.94 -26.23
N ILE A 109 -42.40 -7.88 -27.02
CA ILE A 109 -41.59 -6.66 -26.97
C ILE A 109 -41.69 -6.02 -25.59
N LYS A 110 -42.90 -5.88 -25.02
CA LYS A 110 -43.08 -5.35 -23.66
C LYS A 110 -42.35 -6.19 -22.61
N ARG A 111 -42.43 -7.53 -22.73
CA ARG A 111 -41.74 -8.46 -21.83
C ARG A 111 -40.22 -8.30 -21.92
N LYS A 112 -39.68 -8.22 -23.14
CA LYS A 112 -38.24 -8.01 -23.37
C LYS A 112 -37.77 -6.63 -22.89
N ALA A 113 -38.57 -5.58 -23.09
CA ALA A 113 -38.26 -4.24 -22.59
C ALA A 113 -38.13 -4.22 -21.06
N PHE A 114 -39.06 -4.85 -20.36
CA PHE A 114 -38.98 -4.99 -18.89
C PHE A 114 -37.74 -5.78 -18.44
N GLN A 115 -37.38 -6.85 -19.15
CA GLN A 115 -36.17 -7.61 -18.84
C GLN A 115 -34.90 -6.76 -19.04
N ILE A 116 -34.83 -5.96 -20.11
CA ILE A 116 -33.70 -5.06 -20.37
C ILE A 116 -33.60 -4.00 -19.28
N GLU A 117 -34.72 -3.39 -18.88
CA GLU A 117 -34.75 -2.40 -17.80
C GLU A 117 -34.24 -2.99 -16.47
N ASN A 118 -34.68 -4.20 -16.11
CA ASN A 118 -34.20 -4.89 -14.93
C ASN A 118 -32.69 -5.24 -15.01
N MET A 119 -32.22 -5.64 -16.20
CA MET A 119 -30.78 -5.87 -16.42
C MET A 119 -29.98 -4.57 -16.33
N SER A 120 -30.49 -3.45 -16.83
CA SER A 120 -29.85 -2.13 -16.69
C SER A 120 -29.72 -1.72 -15.23
N MET A 121 -30.79 -1.85 -14.44
CA MET A 121 -30.75 -1.54 -13.00
C MET A 121 -29.68 -2.39 -12.28
N LYS A 122 -29.61 -3.68 -12.60
CA LYS A 122 -28.59 -4.57 -12.02
C LYS A 122 -27.16 -4.20 -12.43
N LEU A 123 -26.96 -3.67 -13.65
CA LEU A 123 -25.65 -3.19 -14.10
C LEU A 123 -25.24 -1.91 -13.37
N GLU A 124 -26.17 -0.98 -13.15
CA GLU A 124 -25.93 0.24 -12.37
C GLU A 124 -25.54 -0.08 -10.92
N GLU A 125 -26.22 -1.04 -10.28
CA GLU A 125 -25.85 -1.53 -8.94
C GLU A 125 -24.45 -2.14 -8.93
N MET A 126 -24.10 -2.92 -9.96
CA MET A 126 -22.79 -3.54 -10.08
C MET A 126 -21.67 -2.52 -10.32
N GLU A 127 -21.94 -1.47 -11.09
CA GLU A 127 -21.02 -0.34 -11.28
C GLU A 127 -20.77 0.40 -9.97
N SER A 128 -21.84 0.73 -9.24
CA SER A 128 -21.75 1.37 -7.92
C SER A 128 -20.94 0.53 -6.92
N PHE A 129 -21.19 -0.79 -6.89
CA PHE A 129 -20.43 -1.72 -6.07
C PHE A 129 -18.94 -1.79 -6.45
N ALA A 130 -18.64 -1.83 -7.75
CA ALA A 130 -17.27 -1.85 -8.24
C ALA A 130 -16.52 -0.55 -7.89
N LEU A 131 -17.17 0.61 -8.03
CA LEU A 131 -16.61 1.90 -7.64
C LEU A 131 -16.32 1.97 -6.14
N ALA A 132 -17.28 1.56 -5.30
CA ALA A 132 -17.08 1.51 -3.84
C ALA A 132 -15.90 0.61 -3.45
N THR A 133 -15.81 -0.58 -4.05
CA THR A 133 -14.70 -1.51 -3.82
C THR A 133 -13.36 -0.93 -4.27
N ASN A 134 -13.33 -0.25 -5.41
CA ASN A 134 -12.11 0.37 -5.94
C ASN A 134 -11.61 1.51 -5.02
N ASN A 135 -12.53 2.32 -4.49
CA ASN A 135 -12.17 3.37 -3.53
C ASN A 135 -11.51 2.79 -2.27
N ILE A 136 -12.08 1.73 -1.69
CA ILE A 136 -11.48 1.04 -0.54
C ILE A 136 -10.10 0.48 -0.89
N LEU A 137 -9.94 -0.15 -2.06
CA LEU A 137 -8.65 -0.67 -2.51
C LEU A 137 -7.59 0.44 -2.68
N ASN A 138 -7.98 1.61 -3.19
CA ASN A 138 -7.07 2.76 -3.29
C ASN A 138 -6.67 3.31 -1.91
N GLU A 139 -7.59 3.40 -0.95
CA GLU A 139 -7.25 3.76 0.43
C GLU A 139 -6.29 2.75 1.07
N MET A 140 -6.54 1.45 0.88
CA MET A 140 -5.66 0.40 1.37
C MET A 140 -4.27 0.50 0.73
N ARG A 141 -4.20 0.76 -0.58
CA ARG A 141 -2.93 0.98 -1.28
C ARG A 141 -2.16 2.15 -0.67
N GLN A 142 -2.81 3.29 -0.46
CA GLN A 142 -2.17 4.47 0.14
C GLN A 142 -1.65 4.18 1.55
N ARG A 143 -2.46 3.52 2.40
CA ARG A 143 -2.03 3.14 3.76
C ARG A 143 -0.80 2.21 3.74
N VAL A 144 -0.71 1.31 2.76
CA VAL A 144 0.46 0.44 2.58
C VAL A 144 1.69 1.25 2.15
N GLU A 145 1.54 2.18 1.21
CA GLU A 145 2.61 3.09 0.80
C GLU A 145 3.14 3.90 1.99
N ASP A 146 2.25 4.53 2.77
CA ASP A 146 2.60 5.29 3.97
C ASP A 146 3.35 4.42 5.01
N LEU A 147 2.91 3.16 5.21
CA LEU A 147 3.54 2.22 6.13
C LEU A 147 4.95 1.83 5.66
N VAL A 148 5.15 1.65 4.35
CA VAL A 148 6.47 1.36 3.76
C VAL A 148 7.41 2.55 3.96
N GLU A 149 6.92 3.78 3.73
CA GLU A 149 7.71 4.99 3.97
C GLU A 149 8.11 5.14 5.44
N GLU A 150 7.18 5.00 6.38
CA GLU A 150 7.47 5.05 7.83
C GLU A 150 8.42 3.93 8.26
N THR A 151 8.26 2.72 7.71
CA THR A 151 9.19 1.61 7.97
C THR A 151 10.60 1.95 7.47
N SER A 152 10.73 2.62 6.32
CA SER A 152 12.03 3.05 5.80
C SER A 152 12.68 4.11 6.71
N ARG A 153 11.88 5.07 7.20
CA ARG A 153 12.29 6.12 8.14
C ARG A 153 12.70 5.55 9.50
N GLN A 154 12.00 4.54 9.98
CA GLN A 154 12.37 3.83 11.21
C GLN A 154 13.69 3.08 11.05
N ARG A 155 13.90 2.41 9.91
CA ARG A 155 15.16 1.72 9.63
C ARG A 155 16.34 2.69 9.59
N GLN A 156 16.17 3.86 8.96
CA GLN A 156 17.19 4.91 8.92
C GLN A 156 17.55 5.40 10.33
N ARG A 157 16.54 5.74 11.15
CA ARG A 157 16.74 6.16 12.55
C ARG A 157 17.42 5.06 13.39
N ALA A 158 17.09 3.79 13.17
CA ALA A 158 17.74 2.68 13.85
C ALA A 158 19.23 2.58 13.50
N ALA A 159 19.60 2.77 12.23
CA ALA A 159 20.99 2.79 11.78
C ALA A 159 21.78 3.97 12.37
N GLU A 160 21.17 5.16 12.44
CA GLU A 160 21.77 6.33 13.09
C GLU A 160 22.02 6.10 14.59
N ASN A 161 21.04 5.52 15.29
CA ASN A 161 21.17 5.16 16.69
C ASN A 161 22.26 4.10 16.93
N GLU A 162 22.40 3.12 16.05
CA GLU A 162 23.46 2.12 16.13
C GLU A 162 24.85 2.75 15.94
N GLN A 163 24.98 3.70 15.02
CA GLN A 163 26.22 4.45 14.83
C GLN A 163 26.57 5.27 16.06
N GLU A 164 25.60 6.00 16.64
CA GLU A 164 25.84 6.82 17.83
C GLU A 164 26.18 5.95 19.05
N LEU A 165 25.49 4.82 19.23
CA LEU A 165 25.81 3.85 20.27
C LEU A 165 27.23 3.30 20.12
N SER A 166 27.69 3.07 18.89
CA SER A 166 29.05 2.60 18.61
C SER A 166 30.10 3.66 18.96
N ARG A 167 29.84 4.94 18.66
CA ARG A 167 30.71 6.06 19.06
C ARG A 167 30.82 6.17 20.57
N VAL A 168 29.68 6.17 21.27
CA VAL A 168 29.64 6.25 22.74
C VAL A 168 30.41 5.08 23.36
N LYS A 169 30.27 3.85 22.85
CA LYS A 169 31.06 2.71 23.33
C LYS A 169 32.57 2.92 23.17
N GLN A 170 33.00 3.49 22.04
CA GLN A 170 34.41 3.79 21.82
C GLN A 170 34.93 4.87 22.78
N ASP A 171 34.13 5.90 23.06
CA ASP A 171 34.47 6.94 24.02
C ASP A 171 34.60 6.37 25.44
N PHE A 172 33.70 5.45 25.83
CA PHE A 172 33.79 4.75 27.11
C PHE A 172 35.04 3.89 27.25
N GLU A 173 35.45 3.16 26.20
CA GLU A 173 36.68 2.37 26.25
C GLU A 173 37.92 3.29 26.32
N SER A 174 37.90 4.42 25.61
CA SER A 174 38.95 5.44 25.68
C SER A 174 39.05 6.05 27.08
N LEU A 175 37.91 6.38 27.69
CA LEU A 175 37.84 6.88 29.07
C LEU A 175 38.35 5.86 30.07
N LYS A 176 38.00 4.58 29.91
CA LYS A 176 38.48 3.48 30.77
C LYS A 176 40.00 3.32 30.68
N SER A 177 40.58 3.41 29.48
CA SER A 177 42.03 3.43 29.28
C SER A 177 42.68 4.62 29.99
N TYR A 178 42.09 5.81 29.85
CA TYR A 178 42.57 7.03 30.51
C TYR A 178 42.56 6.91 32.04
N VAL A 179 41.46 6.40 32.62
CA VAL A 179 41.36 6.14 34.07
C VAL A 179 42.42 5.13 34.52
N SER A 180 42.66 4.08 33.75
CA SER A 180 43.70 3.09 34.06
C SER A 180 45.11 3.70 34.07
N SER A 181 45.38 4.60 33.12
CA SER A 181 46.62 5.38 33.11
C SER A 181 46.73 6.29 34.33
N LEU A 182 45.65 6.97 34.73
CA LEU A 182 45.64 7.83 35.93
C LEU A 182 45.88 7.03 37.21
N ILE A 183 45.33 5.82 37.32
CA ILE A 183 45.60 4.92 38.44
C ILE A 183 47.09 4.58 38.51
N SER A 184 47.71 4.25 37.37
CA SER A 184 49.14 3.93 37.30
C SER A 184 50.03 5.11 37.73
N VAL A 185 49.67 6.32 37.30
CA VAL A 185 50.36 7.56 37.72
C VAL A 185 50.20 7.78 39.23
N ARG A 186 48.99 7.58 39.77
CA ARG A 186 48.72 7.70 41.20
C ARG A 186 49.55 6.71 42.02
N GLU A 187 49.65 5.46 41.58
CA GLU A 187 50.46 4.43 42.25
C GLU A 187 51.95 4.79 42.26
N THR A 188 52.45 5.33 41.14
CA THR A 188 53.83 5.82 41.04
C THR A 188 54.08 6.98 42.00
N LEU A 189 53.16 7.94 42.08
CA LEU A 189 53.25 9.07 43.00
C LEU A 189 53.24 8.62 44.47
N LEU A 190 52.35 7.69 44.84
CA LEU A 190 52.31 7.11 46.19
C LEU A 190 53.62 6.40 46.54
N SER A 191 54.21 5.65 45.60
CA SER A 191 55.52 5.03 45.82
C SER A 191 56.62 6.09 46.01
N SER A 192 56.59 7.19 45.25
CA SER A 192 57.55 8.28 45.40
C SER A 192 57.40 8.97 46.75
N GLU A 193 56.18 9.19 47.23
CA GLU A 193 55.89 9.78 48.53
C GLU A 193 56.48 8.92 49.67
N GLN A 194 56.31 7.60 49.61
CA GLN A 194 56.91 6.68 50.59
C GLN A 194 58.45 6.75 50.62
N GLN A 195 59.07 6.94 49.45
CA GLN A 195 60.51 7.15 49.35
C GLN A 195 60.91 8.48 49.99
N PHE A 196 60.19 9.58 49.72
CA PHE A 196 60.43 10.87 50.36
C PHE A 196 60.34 10.80 51.88
N GLN A 197 59.30 10.16 52.42
CA GLN A 197 59.16 9.96 53.87
C GLN A 197 60.33 9.17 54.48
N THR A 198 60.93 8.25 53.71
CA THR A 198 62.12 7.52 54.14
C THR A 198 63.36 8.41 54.14
N ILE A 199 63.51 9.25 53.12
CA ILE A 199 64.58 10.25 53.03
C ILE A 199 64.48 11.26 54.17
N GLU A 200 63.29 11.77 54.48
CA GLU A 200 63.05 12.69 55.59
C GLU A 200 63.50 12.11 56.93
N ARG A 201 63.13 10.86 57.24
CA ARG A 201 63.59 10.16 58.45
C ARG A 201 65.11 10.01 58.52
N LEU A 202 65.77 9.79 57.38
CA LEU A 202 67.24 9.73 57.32
C LEU A 202 67.86 11.11 57.55
N PHE A 203 67.26 12.17 56.98
CA PHE A 203 67.69 13.55 57.22
C PHE A 203 67.54 13.95 58.69
N GLU A 204 66.42 13.64 59.34
CA GLU A 204 66.22 13.90 60.76
C GLU A 204 67.31 13.23 61.62
N ARG A 205 67.62 11.96 61.32
CA ARG A 205 68.71 11.23 62.00
C ARG A 205 70.07 11.86 61.75
N LEU A 206 70.34 12.30 60.52
CA LEU A 206 71.59 12.96 60.16
C LEU A 206 71.75 14.29 60.91
N VAL A 207 70.70 15.10 60.96
CA VAL A 207 70.67 16.37 61.73
C VAL A 207 70.93 16.09 63.20
N ALA A 208 70.24 15.12 63.80
CA ALA A 208 70.45 14.75 65.20
C ALA A 208 71.91 14.33 65.48
N LYS A 209 72.49 13.51 64.60
CA LYS A 209 73.88 13.07 64.73
C LYS A 209 74.88 14.21 64.52
N SER A 210 74.62 15.12 63.59
CA SER A 210 75.43 16.32 63.36
C SER A 210 75.46 17.19 64.61
N THR A 211 74.29 17.44 65.22
CA THR A 211 74.18 18.21 66.47
C THR A 211 74.91 17.54 67.63
N GLN A 212 74.82 16.20 67.75
CA GLN A 212 75.58 15.45 68.77
C GLN A 212 77.09 15.62 68.57
N LEU A 213 77.58 15.42 67.35
CA LEU A 213 79.01 15.53 67.03
C LEU A 213 79.55 16.94 67.25
N GLU A 214 78.78 17.98 66.93
CA GLU A 214 79.17 19.36 67.22
C GLU A 214 79.29 19.61 68.74
N GLY A 215 78.40 19.02 69.54
CA GLY A 215 78.50 19.05 71.01
C GLY A 215 79.74 18.34 71.55
N GLU A 216 80.02 17.12 71.07
CA GLU A 216 81.22 16.35 71.43
C GLU A 216 82.51 17.08 71.02
N LYS A 217 82.51 17.70 69.83
CA LYS A 217 83.63 18.51 69.34
C LYS A 217 83.87 19.70 70.27
N LYS A 218 82.84 20.47 70.61
CA LYS A 218 82.95 21.62 71.52
C LYS A 218 83.50 21.20 72.89
N GLN A 219 83.02 20.09 73.44
CA GLN A 219 83.53 19.55 74.71
C GLN A 219 85.02 19.20 74.63
N LYS A 220 85.46 18.56 73.54
CA LYS A 220 86.88 18.23 73.31
C LYS A 220 87.73 19.48 73.12
N GLU A 221 87.23 20.50 72.43
CA GLU A 221 87.90 21.80 72.29
C GLU A 221 88.10 22.47 73.65
N ASP A 222 87.09 22.45 74.53
CA ASP A 222 87.19 22.96 75.91
C ASP A 222 88.22 22.17 76.74
N GLU A 223 88.30 20.84 76.59
CA GLU A 223 89.29 20.00 77.26
C GLU A 223 90.72 20.27 76.78
N VAL A 224 90.92 20.38 75.47
CA VAL A 224 92.21 20.75 74.88
C VAL A 224 92.65 22.12 75.38
N GLN A 225 91.76 23.11 75.45
CA GLN A 225 92.06 24.43 75.97
C GLN A 225 92.54 24.38 77.43
N LYS A 226 91.87 23.61 78.29
CA LYS A 226 92.30 23.41 79.69
C LYS A 226 93.68 22.74 79.79
N LEU A 227 93.92 21.71 78.98
CA LEU A 227 95.21 21.03 78.94
C LEU A 227 96.32 21.98 78.44
N MET A 228 96.02 22.85 77.46
CA MET A 228 96.96 23.88 77.01
C MET A 228 97.28 24.87 78.12
N GLU A 229 96.29 25.37 78.86
CA GLU A 229 96.49 26.27 80.01
C GLU A 229 97.34 25.61 81.11
N GLU A 230 97.07 24.35 81.43
CA GLU A 230 97.87 23.59 82.38
C GLU A 230 99.30 23.36 81.88
N ASN A 231 99.49 23.06 80.60
CA ASN A 231 100.81 22.85 80.02
C ASN A 231 101.65 24.14 80.06
N VAL A 232 101.06 25.29 79.77
CA VAL A 232 101.70 26.61 79.93
C VAL A 232 102.11 26.85 81.39
N ARG A 233 101.22 26.54 82.35
CA ARG A 233 101.52 26.68 83.78
C ARG A 233 102.66 25.77 84.23
N LEU A 234 102.66 24.51 83.80
CA LEU A 234 103.71 23.54 84.11
C LEU A 234 105.06 23.94 83.49
N THR A 235 105.05 24.43 82.24
CA THR A 235 106.26 24.94 81.57
C THR A 235 106.85 26.12 82.35
N ALA A 236 106.02 27.09 82.76
CA ALA A 236 106.49 28.21 83.59
C ALA A 236 107.04 27.75 84.97
N LEU A 237 106.46 26.69 85.55
CA LEU A 237 106.98 26.09 86.78
C LEU A 237 108.30 25.36 86.55
N LEU A 238 108.45 24.66 85.43
CA LEU A 238 109.68 24.00 85.01
C LEU A 238 110.79 25.03 84.82
N ASP A 239 110.55 26.11 84.06
CA ASP A 239 111.49 27.22 83.86
C ASP A 239 111.95 27.80 85.21
N LYS A 240 111.02 28.01 86.14
CA LYS A 240 111.33 28.47 87.50
C LYS A 240 112.24 27.49 88.25
N LYS A 241 112.01 26.18 88.11
CA LYS A 241 112.82 25.14 88.76
C LYS A 241 114.19 24.99 88.10
N GLU A 242 114.29 25.09 86.78
CA GLU A 242 115.56 25.12 86.07
C GLU A 242 116.39 26.34 86.47
N ALA A 243 115.78 27.54 86.56
CA ALA A 243 116.45 28.74 87.05
C ALA A 243 116.94 28.58 88.51
N GLN A 244 116.15 27.95 89.39
CA GLN A 244 116.57 27.63 90.76
C GLN A 244 117.75 26.64 90.80
N LEU A 245 117.72 25.60 89.96
CA LEU A 245 118.80 24.61 89.84
C LEU A 245 120.09 25.25 89.32
N LEU A 246 120.02 26.09 88.28
CA LEU A 246 121.17 26.84 87.78
C LEU A 246 121.77 27.75 88.84
N ALA A 247 120.94 28.48 89.59
CA ALA A 247 121.39 29.32 90.69
C ALA A 247 122.08 28.50 91.81
N MET A 248 121.51 27.35 92.19
CA MET A 248 122.14 26.43 93.14
C MET A 248 123.45 25.85 92.62
N ASN A 249 123.52 25.45 91.35
CA ASN A 249 124.73 24.92 90.74
C ASN A 249 125.86 25.96 90.76
N GLU A 250 125.56 27.21 90.41
CA GLU A 250 126.52 28.32 90.52
C GLU A 250 126.92 28.61 91.98
N GLN A 251 125.99 28.53 92.95
CA GLN A 251 126.34 28.61 94.38
C GLN A 251 127.29 27.49 94.82
N CYS A 252 127.02 26.24 94.45
CA CYS A 252 127.91 25.11 94.73
C CYS A 252 129.29 25.30 94.10
N LYS A 253 129.37 25.84 92.88
CA LYS A 253 130.62 26.17 92.20
C LYS A 253 131.41 27.26 92.94
N VAL A 254 130.74 28.32 93.41
CA VAL A 254 131.36 29.36 94.25
C VAL A 254 131.86 28.78 95.58
N MET A 255 131.08 27.91 96.23
CA MET A 255 131.49 27.23 97.47
C MET A 255 132.70 26.29 97.26
N ALA A 256 132.79 25.61 96.13
CA ALA A 256 133.94 24.78 95.77
C ALA A 256 135.21 25.63 95.51
N LEU A 257 135.04 26.81 94.89
CA LEU A 257 136.14 27.76 94.67
C LEU A 257 136.59 28.45 95.97
N SER A 258 135.68 28.72 96.90
CA SER A 258 136.02 29.32 98.19
C SER A 258 136.62 28.32 99.19
N SER A 259 136.30 27.03 99.08
CA SER A 259 136.93 25.96 99.86
C SER A 259 138.29 25.51 99.32
N SER A 260 138.63 25.85 98.06
CA SER A 260 139.98 25.68 97.50
C SER A 260 140.95 26.84 97.85
N ASN A 261 140.48 27.86 98.57
CA ASN A 261 141.25 29.03 99.02
C ASN A 261 141.53 29.02 100.55
N ILE A 262 141.61 27.83 101.16
CA ILE A 262 142.08 27.60 102.54
C ILE A 262 143.44 26.91 102.49
#